data_AF-A0A0C9TG85-F1
#
_entry.id   AF-A0A0C9TG85-F1
#
_cell.length_a   1.000
_cell.length_b   1.000
_cell.length_c   1.000
_cell.angle_alpha   90.00
_cell.angle_beta   90.00
_cell.angle_gamma   90.00
#
_symmetry.space_group_name_H-M   'P 1'
#
loop_
_entity.id
_entity.type
_entity.pdbx_description
1 polymer ?
#
loop_
_entity_poly.entity_id
_entity_poly.type
_entity_poly.pdbx_seq_one_letter_code
_entity_poly.pdbx_strand_id
1 'polypeptide(L)'
;MAEIPALRMDGQNWPTWCANLKEALNELGISASISQTMPNPYNKQVNALAKCTIASTIPDSLFLRILRFKSAYKCFETLRNLFEKPTTTTAVQYELRSDKYKQEAAYRLEMATDVHDMSRCDKLRSDKYKQEAAYRLEMATDGC
;
A
#
# COMPACT_ATOMS: atom_id res chain seq x y z
N MET A 1 -2.94 23.16 -26.94
CA MET A 1 -3.78 21.95 -26.97
C MET A 1 -2.94 20.72 -27.20
N ALA A 2 -2.55 20.09 -26.10
CA ALA A 2 -2.12 18.71 -26.11
C ALA A 2 -3.23 17.83 -26.72
N GLU A 3 -2.89 17.02 -27.70
CA GLU A 3 -3.82 16.04 -28.25
C GLU A 3 -4.10 14.99 -27.17
N ILE A 4 -5.38 14.79 -26.82
CA ILE A 4 -5.77 13.76 -25.86
C ILE A 4 -5.90 12.46 -26.66
N PRO A 5 -5.01 11.46 -26.45
CA PRO A 5 -5.15 10.18 -27.13
C PRO A 5 -6.45 9.50 -26.68
N ALA A 6 -6.98 8.57 -27.47
CA ALA A 6 -8.07 7.72 -27.00
C ALA A 6 -7.59 6.81 -25.84
N LEU A 7 -8.39 6.67 -24.79
CA LEU A 7 -8.12 5.75 -23.69
C LEU A 7 -8.24 4.31 -24.18
N ARG A 8 -7.22 3.49 -23.97
CA ARG A 8 -7.26 2.08 -24.36
C ARG A 8 -8.15 1.30 -23.39
N MET A 9 -8.85 0.28 -23.90
CA MET A 9 -9.72 -0.58 -23.07
C MET A 9 -8.97 -1.33 -21.97
N ASP A 10 -7.69 -1.62 -22.17
CA ASP A 10 -6.80 -2.27 -21.20
C ASP A 10 -6.19 -1.30 -20.17
N GLY A 11 -6.43 0.01 -20.32
CA GLY A 11 -5.87 1.04 -19.44
C GLY A 11 -4.36 1.24 -19.54
N GLN A 12 -3.66 0.60 -20.48
CA GLN A 12 -2.19 0.67 -20.54
C GLN A 12 -1.67 2.09 -20.70
N ASN A 13 -2.43 2.96 -21.38
CA ASN A 13 -2.08 4.36 -21.57
C ASN A 13 -2.71 5.30 -20.53
N TRP A 14 -3.25 4.78 -19.41
CA TRP A 14 -3.93 5.58 -18.38
C TRP A 14 -3.11 6.77 -17.88
N PRO A 15 -1.80 6.65 -17.53
CA PRO A 15 -1.02 7.79 -17.03
C PRO A 15 -0.90 8.91 -18.07
N THR A 16 -0.57 8.56 -19.32
CA THR A 16 -0.44 9.51 -20.43
C THR A 16 -1.77 10.17 -20.77
N TRP A 17 -2.83 9.37 -20.85
CA TRP A 17 -4.19 9.86 -21.10
C TRP A 17 -4.63 10.84 -20.00
N CYS A 18 -4.40 10.49 -18.74
CA CYS A 18 -4.77 11.30 -17.58
C CYS A 18 -4.04 12.65 -17.56
N ALA A 19 -2.74 12.68 -17.91
CA ALA A 19 -1.97 13.91 -18.00
C ALA A 19 -2.52 14.84 -19.10
N ASN A 20 -2.70 14.33 -20.32
CA ASN A 20 -3.21 15.13 -21.45
C ASN A 20 -4.63 15.62 -21.20
N LEU A 21 -5.50 14.79 -20.59
CA LEU A 21 -6.85 15.21 -20.22
C LEU A 21 -6.82 16.36 -19.20
N LYS A 22 -6.00 16.25 -18.15
CA LYS A 22 -5.89 17.31 -17.12
C LYS A 22 -5.39 18.62 -17.72
N GLU A 23 -4.41 18.55 -18.62
CA GLU A 23 -3.90 19.72 -19.34
C GLU A 23 -4.99 20.37 -20.19
N ALA A 24 -5.71 19.60 -21.01
CA ALA A 24 -6.78 20.12 -21.84
C ALA A 24 -7.92 20.74 -21.00
N LEU A 25 -8.31 20.13 -19.88
CA LEU A 25 -9.30 20.72 -18.98
C LEU A 25 -8.78 21.99 -18.29
N ASN A 26 -7.48 22.10 -18.08
CA ASN A 26 -6.84 23.29 -17.52
C ASN A 26 -6.81 24.44 -18.54
N GLU A 27 -6.46 24.16 -19.79
CA GLU A 27 -6.53 25.13 -20.89
C GLU A 27 -7.96 25.67 -21.09
N LEU A 28 -8.97 24.82 -20.86
CA LEU A 28 -10.39 25.21 -20.90
C LEU A 28 -10.86 25.95 -19.63
N GLY A 29 -10.03 26.07 -18.59
CA GLY A 29 -10.41 26.69 -17.31
C GLY A 29 -11.42 25.88 -16.49
N ILE A 30 -11.56 24.58 -16.76
CA ILE A 30 -12.57 23.69 -16.14
C ILE A 30 -11.96 22.51 -15.37
N SER A 31 -10.65 22.52 -15.11
CA SER A 31 -9.91 21.46 -14.41
C SER A 31 -10.45 21.15 -13.01
N ALA A 32 -11.09 22.11 -12.35
CA ALA A 32 -11.76 21.91 -11.06
C ALA A 32 -12.92 20.89 -11.13
N SER A 33 -13.49 20.64 -12.31
CA SER A 33 -14.66 19.75 -12.49
C SER A 33 -14.39 18.28 -12.20
N ILE A 34 -13.12 17.88 -12.19
CA ILE A 34 -12.67 16.51 -11.90
C ILE A 34 -11.96 16.39 -10.55
N SER A 35 -11.91 17.46 -9.76
CA SER A 35 -11.24 17.52 -8.44
C SER A 35 -12.26 17.51 -7.30
N GLN A 36 -11.88 16.96 -6.14
CA GLN A 36 -12.70 17.03 -4.92
C GLN A 36 -12.67 18.42 -4.26
N THR A 37 -11.65 19.24 -4.61
CA THR A 37 -11.26 20.45 -3.88
C THR A 37 -12.28 21.58 -3.92
N MET A 38 -13.31 21.49 -4.77
CA MET A 38 -14.46 22.39 -4.70
C MET A 38 -15.75 21.59 -4.60
N PRO A 39 -16.59 21.82 -3.57
CA PRO A 39 -17.98 21.37 -3.63
C PRO A 39 -18.63 22.10 -4.82
N ASN A 40 -18.99 21.34 -5.85
CA ASN A 40 -19.58 21.79 -7.11
C ASN A 40 -20.67 22.88 -6.91
N PRO A 41 -20.42 24.18 -7.21
CA PRO A 41 -21.47 25.18 -7.33
C PRO A 41 -22.03 25.11 -8.77
N TYR A 42 -22.70 24.00 -9.04
CA TYR A 42 -23.49 23.61 -10.21
C TYR A 42 -23.52 24.54 -11.45
N ASN A 43 -22.39 24.76 -12.12
CA ASN A 43 -22.44 25.22 -13.51
C ASN A 43 -22.68 24.00 -14.42
N LYS A 44 -23.95 23.74 -14.75
CA LYS A 44 -24.39 22.64 -15.63
C LYS A 44 -23.59 22.62 -16.94
N GLN A 45 -23.26 23.78 -17.49
CA GLN A 45 -22.56 23.92 -18.77
C GLN A 45 -21.10 23.45 -18.65
N VAL A 46 -20.39 23.88 -17.60
CA VAL A 46 -19.00 23.48 -17.35
C VAL A 46 -18.90 21.96 -17.11
N ASN A 47 -19.82 21.42 -16.31
CA ASN A 47 -19.87 19.97 -16.07
C ASN A 47 -20.23 19.19 -17.34
N ALA A 48 -21.13 19.69 -18.18
CA ALA A 48 -21.46 19.08 -19.45
C ALA A 48 -20.26 19.09 -20.40
N LEU A 49 -19.54 20.21 -20.49
CA LEU A 49 -18.33 20.33 -21.31
C LEU A 49 -17.26 19.34 -20.87
N ALA A 50 -16.95 19.27 -19.57
CA ALA A 50 -15.99 18.31 -19.04
C ALA A 50 -16.42 16.85 -19.32
N LYS A 51 -17.71 16.53 -19.17
CA LYS A 51 -18.23 15.19 -19.52
C LYS A 51 -18.07 14.89 -21.00
N CYS A 52 -18.33 15.85 -21.88
CA CYS A 52 -18.13 15.69 -23.33
C CYS A 52 -16.65 15.45 -23.66
N THR A 53 -15.73 16.24 -23.10
CA THR A 53 -14.29 16.06 -23.30
C THR A 53 -13.81 14.66 -22.87
N ILE A 54 -14.28 14.17 -21.71
CA ILE A 54 -13.99 12.80 -21.25
C ILE A 54 -14.61 11.78 -22.21
N ALA A 55 -15.88 11.95 -22.58
CA ALA A 55 -16.61 11.03 -23.44
C ALA A 55 -15.99 10.89 -24.85
N SER A 56 -15.50 11.98 -25.43
CA SER A 56 -14.90 12.00 -26.76
C SER A 56 -13.56 11.27 -26.85
N THR A 57 -12.95 10.93 -25.71
CA THR A 57 -11.60 10.34 -25.64
C THR A 57 -11.61 8.93 -25.05
N ILE A 58 -12.78 8.29 -24.96
CA ILE A 58 -12.95 6.92 -24.45
C ILE A 58 -13.70 6.02 -25.44
N PRO A 59 -13.49 4.70 -25.39
CA PRO A 59 -14.27 3.71 -26.14
C PRO A 59 -15.77 3.71 -25.79
N ASP A 60 -16.61 3.38 -26.77
CA ASP A 60 -18.09 3.35 -26.64
C ASP A 60 -18.59 2.49 -25.47
N SER A 61 -17.93 1.37 -25.21
CA SER A 61 -18.26 0.47 -24.09
C SER A 61 -18.12 1.15 -22.71
N LEU A 62 -17.13 2.03 -22.56
CA LEU A 62 -16.92 2.85 -21.36
C LEU A 62 -17.83 4.08 -21.35
N PHE A 63 -18.08 4.66 -22.53
CA PHE A 63 -19.00 5.79 -22.69
C PHE A 63 -20.39 5.49 -22.14
N LEU A 64 -20.96 4.31 -22.47
CA LEU A 64 -22.28 3.90 -21.95
C LEU A 64 -22.32 3.80 -20.42
N ARG A 65 -21.22 3.37 -19.79
CA ARG A 65 -21.09 3.34 -18.33
C ARG A 65 -21.01 4.74 -17.74
N ILE A 66 -20.36 5.66 -18.46
CA ILE A 66 -20.10 7.03 -18.01
C ILE A 66 -21.31 7.95 -18.13
N LEU A 67 -22.18 7.71 -19.12
CA LEU A 67 -23.42 8.49 -19.33
C LEU A 67 -24.30 8.58 -18.08
N ARG A 68 -24.30 7.53 -17.26
CA ARG A 68 -25.13 7.43 -16.05
C ARG A 68 -24.65 8.32 -14.89
N PHE A 69 -23.44 8.86 -14.95
CA PHE A 69 -22.91 9.67 -13.86
C PHE A 69 -23.43 11.11 -13.89
N LYS A 70 -23.77 11.60 -12.69
CA LYS A 70 -24.32 12.94 -12.46
C LYS A 70 -23.28 14.07 -12.59
N SER A 71 -21.98 13.77 -12.52
CA SER A 71 -20.90 14.77 -12.62
C SER A 71 -19.65 14.22 -13.30
N ALA A 72 -18.84 15.13 -13.89
CA ALA A 72 -17.54 14.82 -14.48
C ALA A 72 -16.57 14.20 -13.47
N TYR A 73 -16.58 14.68 -12.22
CA TYR A 73 -15.87 14.08 -11.09
C TYR A 73 -16.18 12.57 -10.95
N LYS A 74 -17.47 12.19 -10.93
CA LYS A 74 -17.87 10.78 -10.81
C LYS A 74 -17.42 9.94 -12.01
N CYS A 75 -17.43 10.52 -13.22
CA CYS A 75 -16.89 9.88 -14.41
C CYS A 75 -15.39 9.60 -14.23
N PHE A 76 -14.62 10.64 -13.89
CA PHE A 76 -13.17 10.56 -13.75
C PHE A 76 -12.75 9.61 -12.64
N GLU A 77 -13.41 9.66 -11.48
CA GLU A 77 -13.16 8.75 -10.36
C GLU A 77 -13.45 7.28 -10.72
N THR A 78 -14.50 7.02 -11.50
CA THR A 78 -14.82 5.66 -11.94
C THR A 78 -13.75 5.12 -12.89
N LEU A 79 -13.31 5.93 -13.85
CA LEU A 79 -12.19 5.57 -14.74
C LEU A 79 -10.91 5.31 -13.94
N ARG A 80 -10.60 6.20 -13.00
CA ARG A 80 -9.46 6.05 -12.08
C ARG A 80 -9.53 4.72 -11.33
N ASN A 81 -10.68 4.37 -10.76
CA ASN A 81 -10.83 3.11 -10.03
C ASN A 81 -10.71 1.87 -10.91
N LEU A 82 -11.06 1.97 -12.21
CA LEU A 82 -10.93 0.88 -13.18
C LEU A 82 -9.48 0.65 -13.61
N PHE A 83 -8.68 1.71 -13.75
CA PHE A 83 -7.37 1.65 -14.42
C PHE A 83 -6.17 1.93 -13.51
N GLU A 84 -6.34 2.63 -12.39
CA GLU A 84 -5.27 2.87 -11.41
C GLU A 84 -5.08 1.66 -10.46
N LYS A 85 -6.10 0.79 -10.35
CA LYS A 85 -5.96 -0.48 -9.62
C LYS A 85 -5.45 -1.57 -10.56
N PRO A 86 -4.20 -2.03 -10.45
CA PRO A 86 -3.82 -3.24 -11.13
C PRO A 86 -4.65 -4.40 -10.57
N THR A 87 -5.19 -5.22 -11.46
CA THR A 87 -5.93 -6.46 -11.19
C THR A 87 -5.06 -7.55 -10.54
N THR A 88 -3.96 -7.19 -9.88
CA THR A 88 -2.88 -8.08 -9.43
C THR A 88 -2.71 -8.09 -7.90
N THR A 89 -3.35 -7.20 -7.15
CA THR A 89 -3.05 -7.06 -5.71
C THR A 89 -3.80 -8.05 -4.80
N THR A 90 -4.89 -8.68 -5.26
CA THR A 90 -5.66 -9.59 -4.38
C THR A 90 -5.01 -10.98 -4.23
N ALA A 91 -4.37 -11.52 -5.28
CA ALA A 91 -3.75 -12.85 -5.21
C ALA A 91 -2.40 -12.82 -4.47
N VAL A 92 -1.53 -11.86 -4.82
CA VAL A 92 -0.17 -11.76 -4.26
C VAL A 92 -0.20 -11.38 -2.77
N GLN A 93 -1.15 -10.53 -2.33
CA GLN A 93 -1.26 -10.20 -0.90
C GLN A 93 -1.75 -11.39 -0.06
N TYR A 94 -2.56 -12.29 -0.62
CA TYR A 94 -2.98 -13.50 0.08
C TYR A 94 -1.86 -14.53 0.17
N GLU A 95 -1.08 -14.74 -0.90
CA GLU A 95 0.07 -15.63 -0.90
C GLU A 95 1.16 -15.15 0.06
N LEU A 96 1.56 -13.87 -0.04
CA LEU A 96 2.63 -13.30 0.80
C LEU A 96 2.23 -13.23 2.29
N ARG A 97 0.93 -13.04 2.59
CA ARG A 97 0.40 -13.12 3.95
C ARG A 97 0.30 -14.56 4.44
N SER A 98 -0.08 -15.51 3.59
CA SER A 98 -0.16 -16.94 3.95
C SER A 98 1.21 -17.52 4.28
N ASP A 99 2.22 -17.21 3.47
CA ASP A 99 3.58 -17.73 3.66
C ASP A 99 4.24 -17.16 4.92
N LYS A 100 3.99 -15.88 5.22
CA LYS A 100 4.42 -15.28 6.49
C LYS A 100 3.81 -16.00 7.69
N TYR A 101 2.51 -16.30 7.67
CA TYR A 101 1.86 -17.03 8.78
C TYR A 101 2.36 -18.48 8.92
N LYS A 102 2.70 -19.16 7.81
CA LYS A 102 3.29 -20.51 7.84
C LYS A 102 4.69 -20.50 8.47
N GLN A 103 5.52 -19.52 8.12
CA GLN A 103 6.88 -19.40 8.68
C GLN A 103 6.86 -19.03 10.17
N GLU A 104 5.94 -18.16 10.59
CA GLU A 104 5.76 -17.82 12.00
C GLU A 104 5.24 -19.00 12.84
N ALA A 105 4.37 -19.83 12.28
CA ALA A 105 3.89 -21.06 12.93
C ALA A 105 5.01 -22.11 13.07
N ALA A 106 5.86 -22.28 12.04
CA ALA A 106 6.99 -23.18 12.07
C ALA A 106 8.04 -22.75 13.12
N TYR A 107 8.42 -21.47 13.14
CA TYR A 107 9.36 -20.92 14.12
C TYR A 107 8.84 -21.03 15.56
N ARG A 108 7.54 -20.81 15.78
CA ARG A 108 6.92 -20.96 17.11
C ARG A 108 6.87 -22.41 17.60
N LEU A 109 6.75 -23.38 16.69
CA LEU A 109 6.81 -24.80 17.03
C LEU A 109 8.24 -25.21 17.43
N GLU A 110 9.24 -24.76 16.67
CA GLU A 110 10.66 -25.03 16.92
C GLU A 110 11.13 -24.47 18.27
N MET A 111 10.73 -23.24 18.61
CA MET A 111 11.00 -22.61 19.90
C MET A 111 10.30 -23.31 21.08
N ALA A 112 9.15 -23.96 20.86
CA ALA A 112 8.44 -24.68 21.92
C ALA A 112 9.10 -26.03 22.27
N THR A 113 9.84 -26.62 21.32
CA THR A 113 10.57 -27.88 21.54
C THR A 113 11.94 -27.69 22.19
N ASP A 114 12.56 -26.49 22.09
CA ASP A 114 13.91 -26.22 22.62
C ASP A 114 13.92 -25.80 24.10
N VAL A 115 12.78 -25.33 24.65
CA VAL A 115 12.70 -24.84 26.04
C VAL A 115 12.79 -25.96 27.09
N HIS A 116 12.66 -27.23 26.71
CA HIS A 116 12.71 -28.33 27.67
C HIS A 116 14.14 -28.81 28.04
N ASP A 117 15.18 -28.29 27.37
CA ASP A 117 16.58 -28.72 27.57
C ASP A 117 17.52 -27.65 28.16
N MET A 118 16.98 -26.69 28.93
CA MET A 118 17.80 -25.70 29.68
C MET A 118 17.74 -25.85 31.20
N SER A 119 17.21 -26.97 31.69
CA SER A 119 17.08 -27.28 33.13
C SER A 119 18.41 -27.70 33.80
N ARG A 120 19.52 -27.84 33.05
CA ARG A 120 20.73 -28.52 33.55
C ARG A 120 21.99 -27.65 33.71
N CYS A 121 21.89 -26.33 33.86
CA CYS A 121 23.08 -25.47 33.94
C CYS A 121 23.16 -24.48 35.11
N ASP A 122 22.35 -24.59 36.16
CA ASP A 122 22.46 -23.68 37.33
C ASP A 122 23.35 -24.22 38.48
N LYS A 123 23.86 -25.46 38.37
CA LYS A 123 24.64 -26.06 39.47
C LYS A 123 26.13 -25.74 39.45
N LEU A 124 26.71 -25.42 38.29
CA LEU A 124 28.17 -25.23 38.15
C LEU A 124 28.64 -23.80 38.47
N ARG A 125 27.72 -22.86 38.65
CA ARG A 125 28.06 -21.45 38.96
C ARG A 125 28.26 -21.19 40.45
N SER A 126 27.72 -22.03 41.34
CA SER A 126 27.79 -21.86 42.80
C SER A 126 29.16 -22.27 43.38
N ASP A 127 29.82 -23.25 42.79
CA ASP A 127 31.08 -23.78 43.34
C ASP A 127 32.29 -22.89 43.01
N LYS A 128 32.23 -22.18 41.88
CA LYS A 128 33.31 -21.26 41.47
C LYS A 128 33.47 -20.07 42.43
N TYR A 129 32.36 -19.51 42.92
CA TYR A 129 32.40 -18.38 43.86
C TYR A 129 32.86 -18.77 45.26
N LYS A 130 32.65 -20.03 45.67
CA LYS A 130 33.13 -20.52 46.98
C LYS A 130 34.63 -20.73 47.00
N GLN A 131 35.21 -21.25 45.90
CA GLN A 131 36.66 -21.44 45.78
C GLN A 131 37.42 -20.10 45.79
N GLU A 132 36.86 -19.08 45.12
CA GLU A 132 37.50 -17.76 44.98
C GLU A 132 37.44 -16.92 46.28
N ALA A 133 36.41 -17.14 47.11
CA ALA A 133 36.30 -16.51 48.43
C ALA A 133 37.28 -17.13 49.45
N ALA A 134 37.51 -18.46 49.39
CA ALA A 134 38.48 -19.14 50.27
C ALA A 134 39.92 -18.67 50.01
N TYR A 135 40.31 -18.52 48.74
CA TYR A 135 41.66 -18.04 48.37
C TYR A 135 41.94 -16.60 48.82
N ARG A 136 40.92 -15.72 48.85
CA ARG A 136 41.07 -14.34 49.30
C ARG A 136 41.15 -14.19 50.82
N LEU A 137 40.66 -15.15 51.59
CA LEU A 137 40.71 -15.11 53.05
C LEU A 137 42.07 -15.58 53.59
N GLU A 138 42.68 -16.61 52.98
CA GLU A 138 44.02 -17.10 53.37
C GLU A 138 45.14 -16.08 53.09
N MET A 139 45.02 -15.28 52.03
CA MET A 139 46.00 -14.23 51.69
C MET A 139 45.93 -13.00 52.61
N ALA A 140 44.89 -12.88 53.44
CA ALA A 140 44.67 -11.73 54.32
C ALA A 140 45.14 -11.97 55.77
N THR A 141 45.58 -13.18 56.11
CA THR A 141 45.95 -13.56 57.48
C THR A 141 47.45 -13.82 57.69
N ASP A 142 48.30 -13.66 56.67
CA ASP A 142 49.75 -13.91 56.76
C ASP A 142 50.60 -12.63 56.59
N GLY A 143 50.03 -11.47 56.92
CA GLY A 143 50.70 -10.17 56.84
C GLY A 143 50.19 -9.19 57.90
N CYS A 144 50.82 -9.26 59.09
CA CYS A 144 50.67 -8.45 60.32
C CYS A 144 49.71 -8.96 61.39
#